data_AF-A0A6I1MJL4-F1
#
_entry.id   AF-A0A6I1MJL4-F1
#
_cell.length_a   1.000
_cell.length_b   1.000
_cell.length_c   1.000
_cell.angle_alpha   90.00
_cell.angle_beta   90.00
_cell.angle_gamma   90.00
#
_symmetry.space_group_name_H-M   'P 1'
#
loop_
_entity.id
_entity.type
_entity.pdbx_description
1 polymer ?
#
loop_
_entity_poly.entity_id
_entity_poly.type
_entity_poly.pdbx_seq_one_letter_code
_entity_poly.pdbx_strand_id
1 'polypeptide(L)' 'MAQLVPEAKQGLSKFKNEVASEMGVPFSEYNGNLSSKQCGSVGGEMVKRMVEKYEQGL' A
#
# COMPACT_ATOMS: atom_id res chain seq x y z
N MET A 1 0.85 -0.14 18.73
CA MET A 1 0.69 -0.06 17.25
C MET A 1 -0.79 0.06 16.97
N ALA A 2 -1.22 1.10 16.27
CA ALA A 2 -2.64 1.33 15.99
C ALA A 2 -3.12 0.34 14.92
N GLN A 3 -3.69 -0.78 15.33
CA GLN A 3 -4.37 -1.69 14.41
C GLN A 3 -5.85 -1.30 14.40
N LEU A 4 -6.19 -0.28 13.61
CA LEU A 4 -7.56 0.27 13.58
C LEU A 4 -8.59 -0.76 13.08
N VAL A 5 -8.20 -1.66 12.18
CA VAL A 5 -9.09 -2.71 11.63
C VAL A 5 -8.28 -4.01 11.39
N PRO A 6 -8.27 -4.98 12.32
CA PRO A 6 -7.51 -6.22 12.19
C PRO A 6 -7.85 -7.04 10.96
N GLU A 7 -9.13 -7.08 10.59
CA GLU A 7 -9.70 -7.87 9.50
C GLU A 7 -9.20 -7.38 8.13
N ALA A 8 -8.89 -6.10 8.01
CA ALA A 8 -8.40 -5.50 6.77
C ALA A 8 -6.94 -5.86 6.45
N LYS A 9 -6.17 -6.37 7.42
CA LYS A 9 -4.71 -6.57 7.31
C LYS A 9 -4.32 -7.40 6.07
N GLN A 10 -5.03 -8.50 5.83
CA GLN A 10 -4.72 -9.37 4.68
C GLN A 10 -5.06 -8.69 3.35
N GLY A 11 -6.20 -8.00 3.28
CA GLY A 11 -6.60 -7.24 2.08
C GLY A 11 -5.63 -6.11 1.78
N LEU A 12 -5.23 -5.34 2.79
CA LEU A 12 -4.23 -4.27 2.67
C LEU A 12 -2.86 -4.78 2.22
N SER A 13 -2.46 -5.97 2.68
CA SER A 13 -1.19 -6.59 2.25
C SER A 13 -1.21 -6.96 0.76
N LYS A 14 -2.32 -7.53 0.27
CA LYS A 14 -2.51 -7.82 -1.16
C LYS A 14 -2.50 -6.54 -1.98
N PHE A 15 -3.29 -5.55 -1.57
CA PHE A 15 -3.38 -4.27 -2.25
C PHE A 15 -2.02 -3.54 -2.34
N LYS A 16 -1.25 -3.55 -1.25
CA LYS A 16 0.13 -3.03 -1.24
C LYS A 16 1.01 -3.71 -2.30
N ASN A 17 0.94 -5.04 -2.42
CA ASN A 17 1.74 -5.78 -3.38
C ASN A 17 1.30 -5.53 -4.83
N GLU A 18 0.00 -5.36 -5.07
CA GLU A 18 -0.56 -4.96 -6.38
C GLU A 18 -0.03 -3.58 -6.78
N VAL A 19 -0.18 -2.57 -5.91
CA VAL A 19 0.31 -1.21 -6.15
C VAL A 19 1.82 -1.19 -6.36
N ALA A 20 2.59 -1.91 -5.54
CA ALA A 20 4.04 -2.00 -5.71
C ALA A 20 4.42 -2.58 -7.08
N SER A 21 3.72 -3.64 -7.51
CA SER A 21 3.93 -4.29 -8.81
C SER A 21 3.64 -3.33 -9.97
N GLU A 22 2.53 -2.59 -9.91
CA GLU A 22 2.16 -1.60 -10.92
C GLU A 22 3.16 -0.43 -10.99
N MET A 23 3.72 -0.03 -9.85
CA MET A 23 4.74 1.01 -9.77
C MET A 23 6.16 0.52 -10.10
N GLY A 24 6.34 -0.78 -10.41
CA GLY A 24 7.65 -1.36 -10.69
C GLY A 24 8.59 -1.39 -9.49
N VAL A 25 8.05 -1.34 -8.26
CA VAL A 25 8.83 -1.41 -7.04
C VAL A 25 8.91 -2.86 -6.57
N PRO A 26 10.11 -3.46 -6.46
CA PRO A 26 10.27 -4.88 -6.19
C PRO A 26 10.09 -5.19 -4.69
N PHE A 27 8.84 -5.10 -4.22
CA PHE A 27 8.51 -5.48 -2.86
C PHE A 27 8.68 -6.98 -2.65
N SER A 28 9.28 -7.35 -1.53
CA SER A 28 9.42 -8.74 -1.09
C SER A 28 9.04 -8.87 0.38
N GLU A 29 9.28 -10.04 0.97
CA GLU A 29 9.16 -10.25 2.43
C GLU A 29 10.13 -9.36 3.22
N TYR A 30 11.28 -9.00 2.62
CA TYR A 30 12.25 -8.06 3.18
C TYR A 30 12.44 -6.86 2.25
N ASN A 31 12.08 -5.67 2.72
CA ASN A 31 12.17 -4.42 1.96
C ASN A 31 13.26 -3.48 2.50
N GLY A 32 14.17 -3.97 3.35
CA GLY A 32 15.21 -3.13 3.97
C GLY A 32 16.27 -2.63 2.98
N ASN A 33 16.37 -3.26 1.81
CA ASN A 33 17.21 -2.81 0.69
C ASN A 33 16.54 -1.73 -0.18
N LEU A 34 15.25 -1.47 0.00
CA LEU A 34 14.54 -0.42 -0.72
C LEU A 34 14.73 0.92 -0.03
N SER A 35 14.85 1.99 -0.83
CA SER A 35 14.90 3.33 -0.27
C SER A 35 13.57 3.69 0.39
N SER A 36 13.62 4.53 1.44
CA SER A 36 12.42 5.07 2.08
C SER A 36 11.50 5.78 1.09
N LYS A 37 12.07 6.38 0.04
CA LYS A 37 11.31 7.00 -1.06
C LYS A 37 10.48 5.96 -1.83
N GLN A 38 11.06 4.81 -2.19
CA GLN A 38 10.33 3.75 -2.90
C GLN A 38 9.19 3.20 -2.04
N CYS A 39 9.47 2.89 -0.77
CA CYS A 39 8.44 2.39 0.15
C CYS A 39 7.34 3.44 0.40
N GLY A 40 7.74 4.70 0.57
CA GLY A 40 6.83 5.83 0.76
C GLY A 40 5.93 6.09 -0.44
N SER A 41 6.47 6.01 -1.66
CA SER A 41 5.68 6.17 -2.89
C SER A 41 4.58 5.12 -3.01
N VAL A 42 4.87 3.85 -2.70
CA VAL A 42 3.84 2.78 -2.71
C VAL A 42 2.75 3.07 -1.67
N GLY A 43 3.14 3.42 -0.44
CA GLY A 43 2.17 3.76 0.61
C GLY A 43 1.31 4.99 0.27
N GLY A 44 1.90 6.01 -0.34
CA GLY A 44 1.19 7.19 -0.82
C GLY A 44 0.18 6.88 -1.91
N GLU A 45 0.57 6.05 -2.89
CA GLU A 45 -0.32 5.63 -3.98
C GLU A 45 -1.48 4.76 -3.46
N MET A 46 -1.23 3.89 -2.47
CA MET A 46 -2.30 3.15 -1.81
C MET A 46 -3.36 4.08 -1.19
N VAL A 47 -2.92 5.08 -0.42
CA VAL A 47 -3.84 6.04 0.23
C VAL A 47 -4.59 6.86 -0.82
N LYS A 48 -3.90 7.33 -1.86
CA LYS A 48 -4.52 8.08 -2.96
C LYS A 48 -5.69 7.31 -3.58
N ARG A 49 -5.47 6.05 -3.97
CA ARG A 49 -6.50 5.19 -4.56
C ARG A 49 -7.66 4.89 -3.58
N MET A 50 -7.35 4.75 -2.29
CA MET A 50 -8.38 4.54 -1.26
C MET A 50 -9.30 5.76 -1.15
N VAL A 51 -8.72 6.96 -1.15
CA VAL A 51 -9.48 8.22 -1.11
C VAL A 51 -10.28 8.39 -2.39
N GLU A 52 -9.68 8.19 -3.56
CA GLU A 52 -10.39 8.26 -4.85
C GLU A 52 -11.60 7.32 -4.91
N LYS A 53 -11.45 6.06 -4.47
CA LYS A 53 -12.57 5.10 -4.41
C LYS A 53 -13.65 5.51 -3.42
N TYR A 54 -13.25 6.08 -2.29
CA TYR A 54 -14.20 6.57 -1.29
C TYR A 54 -14.99 7.77 -1.84
N GLU A 55 -14.32 8.72 -2.50
CA GLU A 55 -14.94 9.89 -3.12
C GLU A 55 -15.88 9.52 -4.27
N GLN A 56 -15.56 8.49 -5.07
CA GLN A 56 -16.44 7.98 -6.13
C GLN A 56 -17.69 7.25 -5.61
N GLY A 57 -17.67 6.80 -4.36
CA GLY A 57 -18.78 6.12 -3.71
C GLY A 57 -19.68 7.03 -2.87
N LEU A 58 -19.34 8.32 -2.76
CA LEU A 58 -20.20 9.38 -2.20
C LEU A 58 -21.15 9.92 -3.28
#